data_AF-A0A9D6FU10-F1
#
_entry.id   AF-A0A9D6FU10-F1
#
_cell.length_a   1.000
_cell.length_b   1.000
_cell.length_c   1.000
_cell.angle_alpha   90.00
_cell.angle_beta   90.00
_cell.angle_gamma   90.00
#
_symmetry.space_group_name_H-M   'P 1'
#
loop_
_entity.id
_entity.type
_entity.pdbx_description
1 polymer ?
#
loop_
_entity_poly.entity_id
_entity_poly.type
_entity_poly.pdbx_seq_one_letter_code
_entity_poly.pdbx_strand_id
1 'polypeptide(L)' 'MHHASFVQRVAPACPVCRASDFLTHRRTPGSSRGCVVSHCLCRRCGLAFTYEEDRRGRPVRK' A
#
# COMPACT_ATOMS: atom_id res chain seq x y z
N MET A 1 -24.98 -14.77 -3.27
CA MET A 1 -23.65 -15.18 -2.75
C MET A 1 -22.68 -14.04 -3.05
N HIS A 2 -22.30 -13.25 -2.04
CA HIS A 2 -21.37 -12.12 -2.24
C HIS A 2 -19.97 -12.69 -2.48
N HIS A 3 -19.49 -12.67 -3.73
CA HIS A 3 -18.08 -12.85 -4.03
C HIS A 3 -17.31 -11.71 -3.38
N ALA A 4 -16.87 -11.91 -2.14
CA ALA A 4 -15.77 -11.16 -1.59
C ALA A 4 -14.54 -11.58 -2.38
N SER A 5 -14.28 -10.89 -3.49
CA SER A 5 -12.99 -10.94 -4.17
C SER A 5 -11.95 -10.55 -3.13
N PHE A 6 -11.33 -11.55 -2.51
CA PHE A 6 -10.19 -11.38 -1.63
C PHE A 6 -9.06 -10.92 -2.55
N VAL A 7 -9.08 -9.62 -2.89
CA VAL A 7 -7.90 -8.95 -3.41
C VAL A 7 -6.89 -9.16 -2.32
N GLN A 8 -5.92 -10.04 -2.57
CA GLN A 8 -4.70 -10.14 -1.80
C GLN A 8 -4.10 -8.74 -1.84
N ARG A 9 -4.50 -7.87 -0.91
CA ARG A 9 -3.78 -6.63 -0.64
C ARG A 9 -2.42 -7.14 -0.28
N VAL A 10 -1.44 -6.93 -1.16
CA VAL A 10 -0.06 -7.21 -0.83
C VAL A 10 0.18 -6.34 0.39
N ALA A 11 0.23 -6.98 1.57
CA ALA A 11 0.46 -6.26 2.80
C ALA A 11 1.84 -5.62 2.61
N PRO A 12 1.93 -4.28 2.56
CA PRO A 12 3.22 -3.64 2.38
C PRO A 12 4.13 -4.14 3.50
N ALA A 13 5.38 -4.44 3.16
CA ALA A 13 6.42 -4.67 4.15
C ALA A 13 7.37 -3.48 4.07
N CYS A 14 7.92 -3.06 5.21
CA CYS A 14 8.97 -2.07 5.20
C CYS A 14 10.17 -2.58 4.36
N PRO A 15 10.66 -1.84 3.36
CA PRO A 15 11.76 -2.31 2.51
C PRO A 15 13.08 -2.45 3.27
N VAL A 16 13.21 -1.79 4.43
CA VAL A 16 14.42 -1.84 5.27
C VAL A 16 14.34 -2.96 6.30
N CYS A 17 13.33 -2.94 7.17
CA CYS A 17 13.24 -3.89 8.28
C CYS A 17 12.32 -5.10 8.02
N ARG A 18 11.70 -5.17 6.84
CA ARG A 18 10.73 -6.20 6.41
C ARG A 18 9.52 -6.41 7.33
N ALA A 19 9.32 -5.54 8.31
CA ALA A 19 8.17 -5.58 9.20
C ALA A 19 6.92 -5.06 8.48
N SER A 20 5.82 -5.82 8.59
CA SER A 20 4.48 -5.46 8.10
C SER A 20 3.57 -4.94 9.22
N ASP A 21 3.77 -5.41 10.45
CA ASP A 21 2.85 -5.16 11.58
C ASP A 21 2.95 -3.74 12.17
N PHE A 22 4.06 -3.05 11.87
CA PHE A 22 4.37 -1.72 12.39
C PHE A 22 4.19 -0.62 11.34
N LEU A 23 3.38 -0.87 10.31
CA LEU A 23 3.13 0.11 9.25
C LEU A 23 1.86 0.90 9.51
N THR A 24 2.00 2.22 9.58
CA THR A 24 0.86 3.13 9.48
C THR A 24 0.65 3.46 8.01
N HIS A 25 -0.56 3.26 7.48
CA HIS A 25 -0.91 3.60 6.11
C HIS A 25 -1.84 4.81 6.03
N ARG A 26 -1.66 5.65 5.01
CA ARG A 26 -2.60 6.69 4.61
C ARG A 26 -2.78 6.64 3.11
N ARG A 27 -4.03 6.49 2.66
CA ARG A 27 -4.39 6.46 1.24
C ARG A 27 -4.78 7.85 0.76
N THR A 28 -4.21 8.26 -0.36
CA THR A 28 -4.53 9.52 -1.04
C THR A 28 -4.82 9.24 -2.51
N PRO A 29 -5.70 10.02 -3.16
CA PRO A 29 -5.88 9.92 -4.61
C PRO A 29 -4.54 10.19 -5.32
N GLY A 30 -4.14 9.32 -6.23
CA GLY A 30 -2.94 9.53 -7.05
C GLY A 30 -3.16 10.55 -8.16
N SER A 31 -2.07 10.95 -8.84
CA SER A 31 -2.13 11.90 -9.95
C SER A 31 -2.81 11.35 -11.21
N SER A 32 -2.89 10.03 -11.35
CA SER A 32 -3.50 9.34 -12.49
C SER A 32 -4.92 8.88 -12.17
N ARG A 33 -5.85 8.98 -13.15
CA ARG A 33 -7.25 8.54 -12.98
C ARG A 33 -7.29 7.07 -12.57
N GLY A 34 -7.68 6.84 -11.33
CA GLY A 34 -7.84 5.49 -10.79
C GLY A 34 -6.58 4.88 -10.18
N CYS A 35 -5.60 5.70 -9.84
CA CYS A 35 -4.50 5.33 -8.95
C CYS A 35 -4.77 5.86 -7.52
N VAL A 36 -4.30 5.12 -6.53
CA VAL A 36 -4.27 5.46 -5.12
C VAL A 36 -2.82 5.42 -4.68
N VAL A 37 -2.34 6.49 -4.07
CA VAL A 37 -1.02 6.49 -3.43
C VAL A 37 -1.23 6.09 -1.98
N SER A 38 -0.53 5.05 -1.57
CA SER A 38 -0.49 4.64 -0.18
C SER A 38 0.82 5.09 0.44
N HIS A 39 0.73 6.08 1.32
CA HIS A 39 1.84 6.55 2.13
C HIS A 39 1.97 5.65 3.35
N CYS A 40 3.13 5.05 3.53
CA CYS A 40 3.44 4.18 4.66
C CYS A 40 4.57 4.74 5.50
N LEU A 41 4.41 4.63 6.81
CA LEU A 41 5.43 4.94 7.79
C LEU A 41 5.69 3.69 8.63
N CYS A 42 6.93 3.22 8.63
CA CYS A 42 7.34 2.15 9.51
C CYS A 42 7.67 2.69 10.90
N ARG A 43 6.86 2.34 11.90
CA ARG A 43 7.08 2.72 13.30
C ARG A 43 8.29 2.03 13.94
N ARG A 44 8.80 0.97 13.33
CA ARG A 44 9.98 0.22 13.83
C ARG A 44 11.30 0.88 13.44
N CYS A 45 11.46 1.28 12.18
CA CYS A 45 12.72 1.87 11.68
C CYS A 45 12.59 3.36 11.32
N GLY A 46 11.39 3.94 11.41
CA GLY A 46 11.13 5.34 11.07
C GLY A 46 11.03 5.63 9.57
N LEU A 47 11.23 4.64 8.70
CA LEU A 47 11.21 4.87 7.24
C LEU A 47 9.80 5.22 6.74
N ALA A 48 9.71 6.35 6.05
CA ALA A 48 8.55 6.70 5.23
C ALA A 48 8.77 6.24 3.77
N PHE A 49 7.78 5.59 3.18
CA PHE A 49 7.80 5.12 1.79
C PHE A 49 6.39 5.12 1.20
N THR A 50 6.29 5.11 -0.12
CA THR A 50 5.01 5.12 -0.83
C THR A 50 4.91 3.95 -1.79
N TYR A 51 3.69 3.46 -2.02
CA TYR A 51 3.37 2.57 -3.14
C TYR A 51 2.13 3.11 -3.86
N GLU A 52 2.19 3.11 -5.20
CA GLU A 52 1.05 3.42 -6.05
C GLU A 52 0.30 2.12 -6.34
N GLU A 53 -1.01 2.13 -6.08
CA GLU A 53 -1.93 1.04 -6.40
C GLU A 53 -3.00 1.51 -7.37
N ASP A 54 -3.51 0.62 -8.22
CA ASP A 54 -4.71 0.90 -8.98
C ASP A 54 -5.97 0.82 -8.08
N ARG A 55 -7.14 1.17 -8.62
CA ARG A 55 -8.44 1.01 -7.94
C ARG A 55 -8.74 -0.42 -7.48
N ARG A 56 -8.03 -1.42 -8.00
CA ARG A 56 -8.16 -2.83 -7.65
C ARG A 56 -7.11 -3.27 -6.62
N GLY A 57 -6.29 -2.37 -6.09
CA GLY A 57 -5.25 -2.67 -5.10
C GLY A 57 -4.02 -3.38 -5.68
N ARG A 58 -3.78 -3.27 -6.98
CA ARG A 58 -2.60 -3.84 -7.64
C ARG A 58 -1.50 -2.79 -7.72
N PRO A 59 -0.23 -3.14 -7.46
CA PRO A 59 0.88 -2.20 -7.60
C PRO A 59 0.96 -1.68 -9.04
N VAL A 60 0.97 -0.36 -9.20
CA VAL A 60 1.22 0.29 -10.48
C VAL A 60 2.73 0.25 -10.70
N ARG A 61 3.20 -0.67 -11.54
CA ARG A 61 4.59 -0.65 -12.02
C ARG A 61 4.73 0.48 -13.03
N LYS A 62 5.55 1.49 -12.72
CA LYS A 62 6.09 2.42 -13.71
C LYS A 62 7.30 1.79 -14.39
#